data_AF-W2DKB5-F1
#
_entry.id   AF-W2DKB5-F1
#
_cell.length_a   1.000
_cell.length_b   1.000
_cell.length_c   1.000
_cell.angle_alpha   90.00
_cell.angle_beta   90.00
_cell.angle_gamma   90.00
#
_symmetry.space_group_name_H-M   'P 1'
#
loop_
_entity.id
_entity.type
_entity.pdbx_description
1 polymer ?
#
loop_
_entity_poly.entity_id
_entity_poly.type
_entity_poly.pdbx_seq_one_letter_code
_entity_poly.pdbx_strand_id
1 'polypeptide(L)' 'MSNQSNETKFFDLHTTGIGYLNRIREVKPRGKGKPFMAVTVAALRGSTDEAEYSYIDCN' A
#
# COMPACT_ATOMS: atom_id res chain seq x y z
N MET A 1 -16.34 17.25 -31.69
CA MET A 1 -15.01 17.53 -31.14
C MET A 1 -14.74 16.52 -30.03
N SER A 2 -13.81 15.60 -30.25
CA SER A 2 -13.40 14.58 -29.29
C SER A 2 -12.43 15.18 -28.27
N ASN A 3 -12.84 15.30 -27.01
CA ASN A 3 -11.94 15.63 -25.90
C ASN A 3 -10.95 14.48 -25.72
N GLN A 4 -9.69 14.66 -26.13
CA GLN A 4 -8.60 13.81 -25.66
C GLN A 4 -8.28 14.23 -24.22
N SER A 5 -8.72 13.43 -23.25
CA SER A 5 -8.20 13.48 -21.90
C SER A 5 -6.72 13.08 -21.94
N ASN A 6 -5.82 14.01 -21.63
CA ASN A 6 -4.41 13.70 -21.37
C ASN A 6 -4.36 12.88 -20.07
N GLU A 7 -4.48 11.56 -20.18
CA GLU A 7 -4.26 10.65 -19.07
C GLU A 7 -2.77 10.69 -18.69
N THR A 8 -2.48 11.19 -17.48
CA THR A 8 -1.15 11.15 -16.90
C THR A 8 -0.73 9.71 -16.69
N LYS A 9 0.34 9.28 -17.36
CA LYS A 9 0.89 7.93 -17.24
C LYS A 9 1.90 7.88 -16.09
N PHE A 10 1.80 6.85 -15.26
CA PHE A 10 2.75 6.55 -14.18
C PHE A 10 3.41 5.20 -14.44
N PHE A 11 4.57 4.97 -13.82
CA PHE A 11 5.20 3.66 -13.83
C PHE A 11 4.66 2.79 -12.69
N ASP A 12 4.45 1.52 -12.97
CA ASP A 12 4.16 0.53 -11.94
C ASP A 12 5.45 0.13 -11.21
N LEU A 13 5.39 0.06 -9.88
CA LEU A 13 6.49 -0.45 -9.05
C LEU A 13 6.28 -1.94 -8.76
N HIS A 14 7.10 -2.80 -9.37
CA HIS A 14 7.16 -4.22 -9.05
C HIS A 14 8.37 -4.50 -8.17
N THR A 15 8.12 -4.95 -6.93
CA THR A 15 9.19 -5.26 -5.97
C THR A 15 8.78 -6.43 -5.07
N THR A 16 9.78 -7.08 -4.47
CA THR A 16 9.63 -8.15 -3.49
C THR A 16 10.51 -7.87 -2.29
N GLY A 17 10.00 -8.10 -1.08
CA GLY A 17 10.75 -7.85 0.14
C GLY A 17 10.08 -8.45 1.37
N ILE A 18 10.63 -8.12 2.54
CA ILE A 18 10.15 -8.57 3.85
C ILE A 18 9.72 -7.34 4.65
N GLY A 19 8.67 -7.48 5.46
CA GLY A 19 8.22 -6.41 6.34
C GLY A 19 7.35 -6.94 7.47
N TYR A 20 7.19 -6.13 8.50
CA TYR A 20 6.29 -6.44 9.62
C TYR A 20 4.89 -5.89 9.36
N LEU A 21 3.88 -6.62 9.83
CA LEU A 21 2.49 -6.18 9.75
C LEU A 21 2.16 -5.31 10.97
N ASN A 22 1.77 -4.07 10.72
CA ASN A 22 1.36 -3.10 11.72
C ASN A 22 -0.10 -2.68 11.52
N ARG A 23 -0.76 -2.29 12.61
CA ARG A 23 -2.14 -1.72 12.59
C ARG A 23 -3.16 -2.61 11.87
N ILE A 24 -3.04 -3.93 11.99
CA ILE A 24 -3.97 -4.89 11.41
C ILE A 24 -5.37 -4.65 11.99
N ARG A 25 -6.36 -4.39 11.13
CA ARG A 25 -7.74 -4.13 11.55
C ARG A 25 -8.74 -4.61 10.51
N GLU A 26 -9.87 -5.10 10.99
CA GLU A 26 -11.05 -5.29 10.15
C GLU A 26 -11.78 -3.95 9.99
N VAL A 27 -11.93 -3.51 8.75
CA VAL A 27 -12.67 -2.31 8.39
C VAL A 27 -14.09 -2.71 8.03
N LYS A 28 -15.08 -2.14 8.74
CA LYS A 28 -16.50 -2.33 8.46
C LYS A 28 -17.06 -1.02 7.90
N PRO A 29 -17.19 -0.88 6.56
CA PRO A 29 -17.72 0.34 5.96
C PRO A 29 -19.12 0.66 6.49
N ARG A 30 -19.40 1.94 6.73
CA ARG A 30 -20.76 2.39 7.05
C ARG A 30 -21.58 2.37 5.76
N GLY A 31 -22.28 1.27 5.47
CA GLY A 31 -23.13 1.11 4.29
C GLY A 31 -23.10 -0.30 3.70
N LYS A 32 -23.34 -0.42 2.39
CA LYS A 32 -23.41 -1.71 1.66
C LYS A 32 -22.04 -2.30 1.29
N GLY A 33 -20.96 -1.88 1.95
CA GLY A 33 -19.61 -2.40 1.70
C GLY A 33 -19.35 -3.68 2.50
N LYS A 34 -18.69 -4.67 1.89
CA LYS A 34 -18.22 -5.86 2.63
C LYS A 34 -17.06 -5.46 3.55
N PRO A 35 -16.98 -6.04 4.76
CA PRO A 35 -15.80 -5.89 5.59
C PRO A 35 -14.54 -6.36 4.87
N PHE A 36 -13.41 -5.69 5.12
CA PHE A 36 -12.11 -6.04 4.57
C PHE A 36 -11.02 -5.84 5.62
N MET A 37 -9.87 -6.47 5.41
CA MET A 37 -8.71 -6.28 6.28
C MET A 37 -7.85 -5.14 5.75
N ALA A 38 -7.53 -4.18 6.62
CA ALA A 38 -6.52 -3.17 6.36
C ALA A 38 -5.29 -3.44 7.23
N VAL A 39 -4.11 -3.18 6.67
CA VAL A 39 -2.82 -3.37 7.33
C VAL A 39 -1.81 -2.36 6.80
N THR A 40 -0.86 -1.98 7.63
CA THR A 40 0.31 -1.23 7.19
C THR A 40 1.51 -2.15 7.23
N VAL A 41 2.21 -2.29 6.11
CA VAL A 41 3.46 -3.05 6.05
C VAL A 41 4.62 -2.10 6.36
N ALA A 42 5.37 -2.38 7.42
CA ALA A 42 6.66 -1.75 7.68
C ALA A 42 7.73 -2.52 6.90
N ALA A 43 7.91 -2.17 5.64
CA ALA A 43 8.83 -2.83 4.72
C ALA A 43 10.28 -2.52 5.10
N LEU A 44 11.09 -3.57 5.27
CA LEU A 44 12.50 -3.46 5.56
C LEU A 44 13.26 -2.99 4.31
N ARG A 45 14.16 -2.03 4.51
CA ARG A 45 15.15 -1.58 3.52
C ARG A 45 16.44 -1.18 4.23
N GLY A 46 17.48 -0.88 3.43
CA GLY A 46 18.78 -0.47 3.96
C GLY A 46 19.68 -1.64 4.32
N SER A 47 20.71 -1.36 5.12
CA SER A 47 21.70 -2.35 5.54
C SER A 47 21.09 -3.34 6.53
N THR A 48 21.60 -4.57 6.57
CA THR A 48 21.22 -5.55 7.60
C THR A 48 21.67 -5.13 9.00
N ASP A 49 22.72 -4.31 9.09
CA ASP A 49 23.24 -3.80 10.37
C ASP A 49 22.53 -2.51 10.82
N GLU A 50 21.80 -1.86 9.92
CA GLU A 50 21.07 -0.61 10.15
C GLU A 50 19.76 -0.64 9.34
N ALA A 51 18.79 -1.42 9.84
CA ALA A 51 17.52 -1.60 9.17
C ALA A 51 16.67 -0.32 9.20
N GLU A 52 16.24 0.10 8.02
CA GLU A 52 15.30 1.20 7.81
C GLU A 52 13.90 0.65 7.45
N TYR A 53 12.88 1.47 7.66
CA TYR A 53 11.49 1.10 7.38
C TYR A 53 10.80 2.08 6.43
N SER A 54 10.17 1.53 5.40
CA SER A 54 9.20 2.26 4.58
C SER A 54 7.80 1.73 4.88
N TYR A 55 6.87 2.62 5.20
CA TYR A 55 5.51 2.24 5.56
C TYR A 55 4.60 2.27 4.34
N ILE A 56 4.01 1.12 4.03
CA ILE A 56 3.04 0.95 2.93
C ILE A 56 1.68 0.70 3.55
N ASP A 57 0.71 1.58 3.29
CA ASP A 57 -0.66 1.39 3.74
C ASP A 57 -1.45 0.56 2.73
N CYS A 58 -1.96 -0.59 3.16
CA CYS A 58 -2.78 -1.49 2.36
C CYS A 58 -4.21 -1.43 2.92
N ASN A 59 -5.07 -0.65 2.26
CA ASN A 59 -6.44 -0.38 2.67
C ASN A 59 -7.43 -0.50 1.50
#